data_AF-A0A939GGR5-F1
#
_entry.id   AF-A0A939GGR5-F1
#
_cell.length_a   1.000
_cell.length_b   1.000
_cell.length_c   1.000
_cell.angle_alpha   90.00
_cell.angle_beta   90.00
_cell.angle_gamma   90.00
#
_symmetry.space_group_name_H-M   'P 1'
#
loop_
_entity.id
_entity.type
_entity.pdbx_description
1 polymer ?
#
loop_
_entity_poly.entity_id
_entity_poly.type
_entity_poly.pdbx_seq_one_letter_code
_entity_poly.pdbx_strand_id
1 'polypeptide(L)'
;MKPRLFIGSSSESIAFLNEVKLYIEPHVDVVAWTHKDVFSPNKGTLESLVKQTKLSDFSILIATKDDIVDIPSRGITKQTARDNVIFEFGLFLGATSLNRAFLLAEEGIDLPSDMLGVSVLNFSTDSTKYNYFQKKCDEILSIVNQMNGIGELGFVPSTALAIGYFHSFVKRTCEEISRQKRVTVERNNVSINSFQLYVIIPDDLDESGVDSFKENFNISRDLEPASTVEINPTKRGYPFHFKIDPPGQDLSGSIDAKLYDVPTTLNTILEALKLYYPSSQIGTDRERENLEKRELKNFGSVLKYLISKNSWTKNNVQVLEDVVI
;
A
#
# COMPACT_ATOMS: atom_id res chain seq x y z
N MET A 1 11.14 1.24 2.20
CA MET A 1 10.86 2.11 1.04
C MET A 1 10.20 3.40 1.52
N LYS A 2 10.65 4.56 1.02
CA LYS A 2 10.01 5.86 1.25
C LYS A 2 8.69 5.91 0.46
N PRO A 3 7.63 6.57 0.98
CA PRO A 3 6.39 6.76 0.22
C PRO A 3 6.66 7.66 -0.99
N ARG A 4 6.00 7.39 -2.12
CA ARG A 4 6.12 8.19 -3.34
C ARG A 4 5.14 9.36 -3.30
N LEU A 5 5.63 10.57 -3.51
CA LEU A 5 4.86 11.81 -3.44
C LEU A 5 4.96 12.57 -4.76
N PHE A 6 3.82 12.82 -5.39
CA PHE A 6 3.75 13.67 -6.58
C PHE A 6 3.68 15.16 -6.21
N ILE A 7 4.39 16.03 -6.92
CA ILE A 7 4.25 17.49 -6.77
C ILE A 7 3.86 18.12 -8.10
N GLY A 8 2.69 18.75 -8.13
CA GLY A 8 2.17 19.53 -9.26
C GLY A 8 2.11 21.02 -8.95
N SER A 9 2.21 21.86 -9.98
CA SER A 9 2.05 23.31 -9.88
C SER A 9 1.74 23.89 -11.27
N SER A 10 1.44 25.19 -11.33
CA SER A 10 1.54 25.92 -12.59
C SER A 10 3.01 26.03 -13.05
N SER A 11 3.22 26.39 -14.32
CA SER A 11 4.54 26.71 -14.88
C SER A 11 5.21 27.92 -14.23
N GLU A 12 4.41 28.86 -13.74
CA GLU A 12 4.79 30.12 -13.11
C GLU A 12 5.34 29.86 -11.70
N SER A 13 4.82 28.81 -11.05
CA SER A 13 5.21 28.36 -9.72
C SER A 13 6.46 27.47 -9.67
N ILE A 14 7.14 27.20 -10.78
CA ILE A 14 8.24 26.21 -10.82
C ILE A 14 9.36 26.52 -9.82
N ALA A 15 9.68 27.80 -9.60
CA ALA A 15 10.69 28.19 -8.62
C ALA A 15 10.31 27.73 -7.21
N PHE A 16 9.07 28.00 -6.80
CA PHE A 16 8.56 27.61 -5.49
C PHE A 16 8.36 26.09 -5.37
N LEU A 17 7.92 25.42 -6.45
CA LEU A 17 7.88 23.96 -6.50
C LEU A 17 9.24 23.34 -6.20
N ASN A 18 10.33 23.89 -6.75
CA ASN A 18 11.66 23.38 -6.50
C ASN A 18 12.10 23.59 -5.04
N GLU A 19 11.71 24.69 -4.40
CA GLU A 19 11.95 24.91 -2.97
C GLU A 19 11.22 23.88 -2.10
N VAL A 20 9.93 23.65 -2.37
CA VAL A 20 9.12 22.64 -1.67
C VAL A 20 9.70 21.23 -1.89
N LYS A 21 10.07 20.90 -3.14
CA LYS A 21 10.70 19.63 -3.48
C LYS A 21 11.97 19.42 -2.66
N LEU A 22 12.89 20.38 -2.68
CA LEU A 22 14.19 20.28 -2.00
C LEU A 22 14.02 20.03 -0.49
N TYR A 23 13.00 20.64 0.11
CA TYR A 23 12.69 20.48 1.53
C TYR A 23 12.13 19.08 1.86
N ILE A 24 11.31 18.50 0.98
CA ILE A 24 10.56 17.26 1.23
C ILE A 24 11.32 15.98 0.81
N GLU A 25 12.16 16.06 -0.22
CA GLU A 25 12.94 14.94 -0.81
C GLU A 25 13.79 14.13 0.21
N PRO A 26 14.33 14.70 1.30
CA PRO A 26 14.99 13.92 2.34
C PRO A 26 14.08 12.87 3.02
N HIS A 27 12.77 13.05 3.01
CA HIS A 27 11.81 12.23 3.76
C HIS A 27 10.99 11.27 2.88
N VAL A 28 10.70 11.64 1.64
CA VAL A 28 9.83 10.89 0.72
C VAL A 28 10.48 10.78 -0.67
N ASP A 29 9.96 9.90 -1.52
CA ASP A 29 10.39 9.80 -2.92
C ASP A 29 9.57 10.76 -3.79
N VAL A 30 10.15 11.90 -4.17
CA VAL A 30 9.41 12.99 -4.82
C VAL A 30 9.45 12.89 -6.33
N VAL A 31 8.28 12.90 -6.96
CA VAL A 31 8.11 13.01 -8.41
C VAL A 31 7.42 14.34 -8.75
N ALA A 32 8.21 15.32 -9.21
CA ALA A 32 7.67 16.58 -9.70
C ALA A 32 7.08 16.43 -11.11
N TRP A 33 6.04 17.19 -11.45
CA TRP A 33 5.44 17.19 -12.78
C TRP A 33 6.43 17.56 -13.90
N THR A 34 7.47 18.33 -13.57
CA THR A 34 8.56 18.72 -14.48
C THR A 34 9.55 17.59 -14.76
N HIS A 35 9.43 16.44 -14.09
CA HIS A 35 10.30 15.29 -14.32
C HIS A 35 10.02 14.68 -15.70
N LYS A 36 11.09 14.35 -16.43
CA LYS A 36 11.04 13.83 -17.82
C LYS A 36 10.16 12.60 -18.01
N ASP A 37 9.97 11.80 -16.96
CA ASP A 37 9.21 10.55 -17.00
C ASP A 37 7.71 10.76 -16.73
N VAL A 38 7.27 11.98 -16.40
CA VAL A 38 5.85 12.30 -16.17
C VAL A 38 5.12 12.55 -17.49
N PHE A 39 5.66 13.41 -18.35
CA PHE A 39 5.08 13.77 -19.64
C PHE A 39 5.96 13.25 -20.78
N SER A 40 5.60 12.10 -21.33
CA SER A 40 6.29 11.52 -22.49
C SER A 40 5.73 12.08 -23.80
N PRO A 41 6.58 12.27 -24.83
CA PRO A 41 6.10 12.58 -26.18
C PRO A 41 5.05 11.58 -26.65
N ASN A 42 4.02 12.06 -27.37
CA ASN A 42 2.90 11.27 -27.89
C ASN A 42 1.94 10.67 -26.82
N LYS A 43 1.99 11.13 -25.57
CA LYS A 43 0.95 10.86 -24.56
C LYS A 43 0.16 12.11 -24.22
N GLY A 44 -1.13 11.95 -23.94
CA GLY A 44 -1.97 13.07 -23.51
C GLY A 44 -1.65 13.50 -22.08
N THR A 45 -1.71 14.81 -21.79
CA THR A 45 -1.46 15.37 -20.45
C THR A 45 -2.33 14.72 -19.38
N LEU A 46 -3.63 14.56 -19.65
CA LEU A 46 -4.57 13.94 -18.71
C LEU A 46 -4.24 12.45 -18.47
N GLU A 47 -3.86 11.71 -19.52
CA GLU A 47 -3.43 10.31 -19.39
C GLU A 47 -2.20 10.19 -18.47
N SER A 48 -1.21 11.08 -18.67
CA SER A 48 -0.03 11.17 -17.82
C SER A 48 -0.37 11.48 -16.35
N LEU A 49 -1.27 12.44 -16.10
CA LEU A 49 -1.71 12.77 -14.74
C LEU A 49 -2.46 11.61 -14.09
N VAL A 50 -3.40 10.96 -14.79
CA VAL A 50 -4.10 9.76 -14.32
C VAL A 50 -3.14 8.60 -14.04
N LYS A 51 -2.05 8.49 -14.81
CA LYS A 51 -1.00 7.51 -14.51
C LYS A 51 -0.29 7.86 -13.20
N GLN A 52 0.08 9.12 -12.98
CA GLN A 52 0.75 9.55 -11.75
C GLN A 52 -0.14 9.40 -10.51
N THR A 53 -1.45 9.60 -10.62
CA THR A 53 -2.37 9.43 -9.47
C THR A 53 -2.40 8.00 -8.96
N LYS A 54 -2.22 7.01 -9.84
CA LYS A 54 -2.16 5.60 -9.48
C LYS A 54 -0.78 5.17 -8.94
N LEU A 55 0.29 5.82 -9.40
CA LEU A 55 1.68 5.54 -9.00
C LEU A 55 2.08 6.20 -7.67
N SER A 56 1.43 7.30 -7.31
CA SER A 56 1.81 8.11 -6.15
C SER A 56 1.01 7.73 -4.92
N ASP A 57 1.67 7.67 -3.77
CA ASP A 57 1.01 7.41 -2.49
C ASP A 57 0.40 8.69 -1.91
N PHE A 58 1.03 9.83 -2.21
CA PHE A 58 0.59 11.16 -1.81
C PHE A 58 0.74 12.14 -2.96
N SER A 59 0.06 13.28 -2.87
CA SER A 59 0.24 14.38 -3.81
C SER A 59 0.19 15.73 -3.11
N ILE A 60 1.00 16.66 -3.60
CA ILE A 60 0.96 18.07 -3.23
C ILE A 60 0.73 18.86 -4.51
N LEU A 61 -0.36 19.62 -4.57
CA LEU A 61 -0.61 20.58 -5.63
C LEU A 61 -0.35 21.97 -5.07
N ILE A 62 0.48 22.74 -5.76
CA ILE A 62 0.88 24.08 -5.35
C ILE A 62 0.04 25.09 -6.12
N ALA A 63 -0.74 25.87 -5.37
CA ALA A 63 -1.54 26.97 -5.89
C ALA A 63 -0.92 28.31 -5.46
N THR A 64 -0.41 29.06 -6.43
CA THR A 64 0.06 30.45 -6.27
C THR A 64 -0.85 31.43 -7.00
N LYS A 65 -0.68 32.73 -6.73
CA LYS A 65 -1.48 33.82 -7.33
C LYS A 65 -1.09 34.11 -8.78
N ASP A 66 -1.22 33.11 -9.64
CA ASP A 66 -0.74 33.18 -11.02
C ASP A 66 -1.75 33.84 -11.97
N ASP A 67 -3.05 33.78 -11.64
CA ASP A 67 -4.13 34.31 -12.47
C ASP A 67 -4.93 35.40 -11.73
N ILE A 68 -5.45 36.36 -12.50
CA ILE A 68 -6.34 37.43 -12.02
C ILE A 68 -7.71 37.20 -12.64
N VAL A 69 -8.73 37.03 -11.81
CA VAL A 69 -10.13 36.97 -12.22
C VAL A 69 -10.78 38.31 -11.95
N ASP A 70 -11.19 38.97 -13.02
CA ASP A 70 -12.12 40.09 -12.96
C ASP A 70 -13.55 39.56 -13.01
N ILE A 71 -14.39 40.00 -12.07
CA ILE A 71 -15.83 39.74 -12.05
C ILE A 71 -16.54 41.07 -12.33
N PRO A 72 -16.73 41.44 -13.61
CA PRO A 72 -17.26 42.77 -13.97
C PRO A 72 -18.66 43.01 -13.39
N SER A 73 -19.46 41.95 -13.25
CA SER A 73 -20.80 42.00 -12.67
C SER A 73 -20.83 42.34 -11.17
N ARG A 74 -19.69 42.21 -10.47
CA ARG A 74 -19.56 42.52 -9.03
C ARG A 74 -18.55 43.63 -8.75
N GLY A 75 -17.80 44.10 -9.76
CA GLY A 75 -16.76 45.12 -9.60
C GLY A 75 -15.59 44.65 -8.72
N ILE A 76 -15.30 43.34 -8.70
CA ILE A 76 -14.25 42.74 -7.87
C ILE A 76 -13.18 42.12 -8.78
N THR A 77 -11.92 42.47 -8.52
CA THR A 77 -10.73 41.81 -9.07
C THR A 77 -10.13 40.93 -7.99
N LYS A 78 -9.91 39.64 -8.27
CA LYS A 78 -9.30 38.70 -7.33
C LYS A 78 -8.12 37.97 -7.96
N GLN A 79 -7.13 37.64 -7.15
CA GLN A 79 -6.08 36.71 -7.55
C GLN A 79 -6.53 35.28 -7.22
N THR A 80 -6.50 34.41 -8.21
CA THR A 80 -6.91 33.01 -8.10
C THR A 80 -5.77 32.08 -8.47
N ALA A 81 -5.84 30.84 -8.01
CA ALA A 81 -5.05 29.78 -8.57
C ALA A 81 -5.51 29.49 -10.01
N ARG A 82 -4.59 29.02 -10.86
CA ARG A 82 -4.93 28.52 -12.19
C ARG A 82 -5.98 27.42 -12.10
N ASP A 83 -7.00 27.50 -12.96
CA ASP A 83 -8.07 26.50 -13.04
C ASP A 83 -7.53 25.07 -13.20
N ASN A 84 -6.44 24.91 -13.95
CA ASN A 84 -5.77 23.61 -14.15
C ASN A 84 -5.22 23.04 -12.84
N VAL A 85 -4.66 23.86 -11.94
CA VAL A 85 -4.13 23.40 -10.65
C VAL A 85 -5.26 22.90 -9.75
N ILE A 86 -6.40 23.61 -9.76
CA ILE A 86 -7.60 23.22 -9.01
C ILE A 86 -8.19 21.91 -9.57
N PHE A 87 -8.25 21.77 -10.89
CA PHE A 87 -8.67 20.54 -11.56
C PHE A 87 -7.73 19.36 -11.23
N GLU A 88 -6.42 19.56 -11.34
CA GLU A 88 -5.40 18.56 -11.02
C GLU A 88 -5.49 18.14 -9.55
N PHE A 89 -5.66 19.09 -8.62
CA PHE A 89 -5.91 18.77 -7.22
C PHE A 89 -7.16 17.92 -7.05
N GLY A 90 -8.27 18.27 -7.70
CA GLY A 90 -9.49 17.46 -7.68
C GLY A 90 -9.29 16.04 -8.23
N LEU A 91 -8.50 15.89 -9.30
CA LEU A 91 -8.15 14.59 -9.88
C LEU A 91 -7.37 13.72 -8.89
N PHE A 92 -6.36 14.28 -8.23
CA PHE A 92 -5.56 13.57 -7.22
C PHE A 92 -6.35 13.27 -5.95
N LEU A 93 -7.19 14.20 -5.52
CA LEU A 93 -8.09 14.04 -4.38
C LEU A 93 -9.05 12.85 -4.58
N GLY A 94 -9.65 12.75 -5.76
CA GLY A 94 -10.56 11.65 -6.11
C GLY A 94 -9.86 10.30 -6.27
N ALA A 95 -8.60 10.28 -6.69
CA ALA A 95 -7.86 9.05 -6.96
C ALA A 95 -7.09 8.50 -5.74
N THR A 96 -6.51 9.37 -4.91
CA THR A 96 -5.64 8.97 -3.78
C THR A 96 -6.31 9.04 -2.41
N SER A 97 -7.50 9.66 -2.30
CA SER A 97 -8.28 9.98 -1.08
C SER A 97 -8.03 11.38 -0.49
N LEU A 98 -8.99 11.82 0.34
CA LEU A 98 -9.00 13.13 1.01
C LEU A 98 -7.79 13.36 1.93
N ASN A 99 -7.21 12.28 2.47
CA ASN A 99 -6.10 12.35 3.42
C ASN A 99 -4.72 12.27 2.75
N ARG A 100 -4.66 12.07 1.43
CA ARG A 100 -3.41 11.85 0.69
C ARG A 100 -3.13 12.86 -0.42
N ALA A 101 -4.12 13.68 -0.77
CA ALA A 101 -3.92 14.83 -1.64
C ALA A 101 -3.98 16.11 -0.83
N PHE A 102 -2.92 16.92 -0.93
CA PHE A 102 -2.78 18.19 -0.25
C PHE A 102 -2.77 19.33 -1.27
N LEU A 103 -3.48 20.41 -0.95
CA LEU A 103 -3.37 21.66 -1.70
C LEU A 103 -2.56 22.64 -0.85
N LEU A 104 -1.37 22.99 -1.31
CA LEU A 104 -0.54 24.03 -0.70
C LEU A 104 -0.88 25.35 -1.39
N ALA A 105 -1.71 26.16 -0.75
CA ALA A 105 -2.29 27.38 -1.33
C ALA A 105 -1.66 28.66 -0.76
N GLU A 106 -1.23 29.58 -1.61
CA GLU A 106 -0.65 30.84 -1.15
C GLU A 106 -1.71 31.68 -0.43
N GLU A 107 -1.33 32.29 0.70
CA GLU A 107 -2.21 33.16 1.47
C GLU A 107 -2.88 34.24 0.61
N GLY A 108 -4.21 34.27 0.60
CA GLY A 108 -5.00 35.28 -0.08
C GLY A 108 -5.47 34.89 -1.49
N ILE A 109 -5.23 33.65 -1.93
CA ILE A 109 -5.90 33.08 -3.11
C ILE A 109 -7.39 32.85 -2.80
N ASP A 110 -8.24 33.19 -3.76
CA ASP A 110 -9.65 32.79 -3.75
C ASP A 110 -9.76 31.34 -4.26
N LEU A 111 -10.28 30.44 -3.43
CA LEU A 111 -10.54 29.05 -3.79
C LEU A 111 -12.05 28.78 -3.84
N PRO A 112 -12.52 27.82 -4.67
CA PRO A 112 -13.92 27.41 -4.68
C PRO A 112 -14.39 27.02 -3.26
N SER A 113 -15.61 27.44 -2.87
CA SER A 113 -16.14 27.17 -1.53
C SER A 113 -16.23 25.68 -1.19
N ASP A 114 -16.42 24.83 -2.21
CA ASP A 114 -16.44 23.37 -2.07
C ASP A 114 -15.09 22.81 -1.58
N MET A 115 -14.01 23.61 -1.68
CA MET A 115 -12.67 23.26 -1.17
C MET A 115 -12.44 23.65 0.29
N LEU A 116 -13.37 24.34 0.96
CA LEU A 116 -13.22 24.79 2.35
C LEU A 116 -13.26 23.65 3.40
N GLY A 117 -13.44 22.40 2.98
CA GLY A 117 -13.44 21.21 3.84
C GLY A 117 -12.44 20.11 3.45
N VAL A 118 -11.55 20.38 2.50
CA VAL A 118 -10.48 19.46 2.08
C VAL A 118 -9.12 19.90 2.61
N SER A 119 -8.10 19.04 2.48
CA SER A 119 -6.73 19.20 2.97
C SER A 119 -5.96 20.36 2.33
N VAL A 120 -6.47 21.58 2.50
CA VAL A 120 -5.90 22.84 2.03
C VAL A 120 -5.02 23.43 3.13
N LEU A 121 -3.74 23.60 2.83
CA LEU A 121 -2.76 24.22 3.70
C LEU A 121 -2.37 25.59 3.15
N ASN A 122 -2.85 26.64 3.80
CA ASN A 122 -2.47 28.00 3.45
C ASN A 122 -1.03 28.29 3.87
N PHE A 123 -0.18 28.71 2.93
CA PHE A 123 1.21 29.02 3.18
C PHE A 123 1.56 30.48 2.90
N SER A 124 2.58 30.96 3.60
CA SER A 124 3.26 32.21 3.30
C SER A 124 4.72 31.97 2.91
N THR A 125 5.27 32.87 2.11
CA THR A 125 6.70 32.95 1.79
C THR A 125 7.48 33.79 2.80
N ASP A 126 6.79 34.50 3.70
CA ASP A 126 7.40 35.25 4.80
C ASP A 126 7.82 34.30 5.93
N SER A 127 9.14 34.14 6.10
CA SER A 127 9.75 33.28 7.12
C SER A 127 9.35 33.61 8.56
N THR A 128 8.88 34.83 8.83
CA THR A 128 8.45 35.25 10.17
C THR A 128 7.05 34.75 10.53
N LYS A 129 6.24 34.37 9.53
CA LYS A 129 4.87 33.94 9.75
C LYS A 129 4.79 32.51 10.27
N TYR A 130 3.69 32.23 10.99
CA TYR A 130 3.45 30.92 11.59
C TYR A 130 3.17 29.84 10.53
N ASN A 131 2.72 30.22 9.35
CA ASN A 131 2.42 29.35 8.21
C ASN A 131 3.43 29.50 7.08
N TYR A 132 4.67 29.85 7.40
CA TYR A 132 5.77 29.75 6.43
C TYR A 132 5.78 28.35 5.80
N PHE A 133 6.04 28.26 4.49
CA PHE A 133 5.83 27.03 3.72
C PHE A 133 6.52 25.79 4.32
N GLN A 134 7.72 25.93 4.88
CA GLN A 134 8.45 24.81 5.49
C GLN A 134 7.65 24.17 6.63
N LYS A 135 7.00 24.98 7.48
CA LYS A 135 6.14 24.48 8.55
C LYS A 135 4.94 23.70 8.00
N LYS A 136 4.41 24.12 6.84
CA LYS A 136 3.34 23.41 6.14
C LYS A 136 3.83 22.12 5.49
N CYS A 137 5.05 22.10 4.97
CA CYS A 137 5.69 20.86 4.56
C CYS A 137 5.89 19.89 5.74
N ASP A 138 6.29 20.38 6.92
CA ASP A 138 6.41 19.54 8.13
C ASP A 138 5.07 18.94 8.55
N GLU A 139 3.99 19.73 8.52
CA GLU A 139 2.63 19.23 8.77
C GLU A 139 2.25 18.09 7.81
N ILE A 140 2.51 18.26 6.50
CA ILE A 140 2.29 17.22 5.50
C ILE A 140 3.15 15.98 5.78
N LEU A 141 4.43 16.15 6.07
CA LEU A 141 5.35 15.04 6.36
C LEU A 141 4.93 14.26 7.61
N SER A 142 4.41 14.93 8.63
CA SER A 142 3.83 14.26 9.81
C SER A 142 2.64 13.38 9.43
N ILE A 143 1.73 13.89 8.59
CA ILE A 143 0.58 13.12 8.09
C ILE A 143 1.06 11.93 7.26
N VAL A 144 1.99 12.16 6.33
CA VAL A 144 2.59 11.10 5.50
C VAL A 144 3.18 9.99 6.37
N ASN A 145 3.94 10.34 7.40
CA ASN A 145 4.52 9.36 8.32
C ASN A 145 3.48 8.61 9.16
N GLN A 146 2.42 9.29 9.62
CA GLN A 146 1.33 8.66 10.35
C GLN A 146 0.54 7.67 9.48
N MET A 147 0.34 8.01 8.20
CA MET A 147 -0.36 7.16 7.25
C MET A 147 0.53 6.05 6.67
N ASN A 148 1.86 6.16 6.82
CA ASN A 148 2.81 5.15 6.40
C ASN A 148 2.68 3.90 7.30
N GLY A 149 1.95 2.89 6.82
CA GLY A 149 1.66 1.65 7.56
C GLY A 149 0.17 1.41 7.85
N ILE A 150 -0.70 2.37 7.54
CA ILE A 150 -2.16 2.17 7.52
C ILE A 150 -2.52 1.71 6.11
N GLY A 151 -2.96 0.45 5.99
CA GLY A 151 -3.45 -0.06 4.72
C GLY A 151 -4.85 0.47 4.43
N GLU A 152 -4.97 1.16 3.30
CA GLU A 152 -6.21 1.76 2.83
C GLU A 152 -6.77 0.97 1.65
N LEU A 153 -8.05 1.13 1.32
CA LEU A 153 -8.62 0.53 0.11
C LEU A 153 -8.02 1.25 -1.11
N GLY A 154 -6.91 0.73 -1.61
CA GLY A 154 -6.34 1.12 -2.89
C GLY A 154 -7.12 0.55 -4.07
N PHE A 155 -6.77 1.01 -5.27
CA PHE A 155 -7.33 0.53 -6.53
C PHE A 155 -7.03 -0.96 -6.81
N VAL A 156 -5.95 -1.47 -6.21
CA VAL A 156 -5.60 -2.89 -6.18
C VAL A 156 -6.12 -3.50 -4.87
N PRO A 157 -6.78 -4.67 -4.90
CA PRO A 157 -7.54 -5.17 -3.75
C PRO A 157 -6.67 -5.76 -2.61
N SER A 158 -5.41 -5.36 -2.45
CA SER A 158 -4.47 -5.92 -1.45
C SER A 158 -5.03 -5.91 -0.02
N THR A 159 -5.65 -4.81 0.40
CA THR A 159 -6.32 -4.69 1.71
C THR A 159 -7.49 -5.69 1.86
N ALA A 160 -8.35 -5.79 0.85
CA ALA A 160 -9.49 -6.71 0.88
C ALA A 160 -9.02 -8.18 0.87
N LEU A 161 -7.97 -8.50 0.11
CA LEU A 161 -7.33 -9.81 0.07
C LEU A 161 -6.73 -10.18 1.44
N ALA A 162 -6.05 -9.25 2.11
CA ALA A 162 -5.49 -9.48 3.45
C ALA A 162 -6.59 -9.75 4.48
N ILE A 163 -7.68 -8.98 4.47
CA ILE A 163 -8.86 -9.19 5.32
C ILE A 163 -9.46 -10.58 5.04
N GLY A 164 -9.68 -10.91 3.77
CA GLY A 164 -10.24 -12.19 3.34
C GLY A 164 -9.37 -13.38 3.78
N TYR A 165 -8.06 -13.30 3.55
CA TYR A 165 -7.09 -14.32 3.96
C TYR A 165 -7.05 -14.49 5.48
N PHE A 166 -7.04 -13.39 6.24
CA PHE A 166 -7.07 -13.43 7.70
C PHE A 166 -8.31 -14.16 8.23
N HIS A 167 -9.50 -13.81 7.74
CA HIS A 167 -10.76 -14.38 8.23
C HIS A 167 -11.04 -15.80 7.73
N SER A 168 -10.55 -16.14 6.55
CA SER A 168 -10.84 -17.43 5.90
C SER A 168 -9.82 -18.51 6.27
N PHE A 169 -8.57 -18.11 6.53
CA PHE A 169 -7.48 -19.04 6.83
C PHE A 169 -6.86 -18.75 8.20
N VAL A 170 -6.10 -17.66 8.36
CA VAL A 170 -5.23 -17.44 9.53
C VAL A 170 -5.97 -17.58 10.85
N LYS A 171 -7.09 -16.85 11.01
CA LYS A 171 -7.91 -16.90 12.22
C LYS A 171 -8.46 -18.30 12.46
N ARG A 172 -9.00 -18.95 11.42
CA ARG A 172 -9.68 -20.25 11.55
C ARG A 172 -8.70 -21.36 11.88
N THR A 173 -7.55 -21.39 11.22
CA THR A 173 -6.47 -22.35 11.49
C THR A 173 -6.00 -22.23 12.94
N CYS A 174 -5.73 -21.01 13.41
CA CYS A 174 -5.31 -20.79 14.80
C CYS A 174 -6.38 -21.18 15.81
N GLU A 175 -7.65 -20.85 15.56
CA GLU A 175 -8.78 -21.22 16.42
C GLU A 175 -8.97 -22.74 16.50
N GLU A 176 -8.90 -23.44 15.37
CA GLU A 176 -9.11 -24.89 15.31
C GLU A 176 -7.95 -25.65 15.97
N ILE A 177 -6.69 -25.28 15.69
CA ILE A 177 -5.53 -25.91 16.34
C ILE A 177 -5.55 -25.67 17.85
N SER A 178 -5.88 -24.44 18.29
CA SER A 178 -5.94 -24.12 19.72
C SER A 178 -7.04 -24.89 20.47
N ARG A 179 -8.17 -25.16 19.80
CA ARG A 179 -9.30 -25.91 20.37
C ARG A 179 -9.06 -27.41 20.38
N GLN A 180 -8.59 -27.95 19.27
CA GLN A 180 -8.43 -29.40 19.10
C GLN A 180 -7.11 -29.91 19.66
N LYS A 181 -6.08 -29.04 19.73
CA LYS A 181 -4.69 -29.39 20.06
C LYS A 181 -4.17 -30.55 19.20
N ARG A 182 -4.64 -30.64 17.97
CA ARG A 182 -4.31 -31.71 17.02
C ARG A 182 -4.32 -31.20 15.60
N VAL A 183 -3.53 -31.83 14.74
CA VAL A 183 -3.46 -31.60 13.29
C VAL A 183 -3.43 -32.95 12.56
N THR A 184 -3.84 -32.94 11.30
CA THR A 184 -3.78 -34.11 10.42
C THR A 184 -2.51 -34.04 9.57
N VAL A 185 -1.65 -35.05 9.66
CA VAL A 185 -0.45 -35.23 8.83
C VAL A 185 -0.51 -36.64 8.25
N GLU A 186 -0.44 -36.78 6.91
CA GLU A 186 -0.54 -38.07 6.22
C GLU A 186 -1.72 -38.96 6.68
N ARG A 187 -2.88 -38.35 6.98
CA ARG A 187 -4.10 -39.00 7.51
C ARG A 187 -4.03 -39.45 8.97
N ASN A 188 -2.93 -39.17 9.68
CA ASN A 188 -2.77 -39.42 11.11
C ASN A 188 -2.99 -38.13 11.91
N ASN A 189 -3.66 -38.25 13.07
CA ASN A 189 -3.90 -37.12 13.95
C ASN A 189 -2.80 -36.97 14.99
N VAL A 190 -1.93 -35.98 14.80
CA VAL A 190 -0.79 -35.66 15.67
C VAL A 190 -1.22 -34.66 16.75
N SER A 191 -0.75 -34.83 17.99
CA SER A 191 -1.07 -33.91 19.10
C SER A 191 -0.11 -32.72 19.13
N ILE A 192 -0.64 -31.52 19.36
CA ILE A 192 0.09 -30.25 19.35
C ILE A 192 0.13 -29.70 20.78
N ASN A 193 1.33 -29.44 21.30
CA ASN A 193 1.54 -28.73 22.56
C ASN A 193 1.49 -27.21 22.35
N SER A 194 2.30 -26.71 21.43
CA SER A 194 2.31 -25.32 21.01
C SER A 194 2.50 -25.22 19.49
N PHE A 195 2.18 -24.06 18.91
CA PHE A 195 2.39 -23.85 17.48
C PHE A 195 2.74 -22.41 17.14
N GLN A 196 3.48 -22.24 16.05
CA GLN A 196 3.77 -20.98 15.40
C GLN A 196 3.44 -21.07 13.91
N LEU A 197 2.59 -20.18 13.41
CA LEU A 197 2.24 -20.05 12.00
C LEU A 197 3.04 -18.91 11.37
N TYR A 198 3.80 -19.24 10.33
CA TYR A 198 4.55 -18.30 9.52
C TYR A 198 3.80 -18.05 8.21
N VAL A 199 3.34 -16.83 8.01
CA VAL A 199 2.79 -16.38 6.73
C VAL A 199 3.92 -15.79 5.91
N ILE A 200 4.15 -16.32 4.72
CA ILE A 200 5.28 -15.99 3.86
C ILE A 200 4.80 -15.08 2.73
N ILE A 201 5.36 -13.87 2.65
CA ILE A 201 5.14 -12.92 1.58
C ILE A 201 6.45 -12.80 0.79
N PRO A 202 6.45 -13.13 -0.51
CA PRO A 202 7.65 -13.06 -1.35
C PRO A 202 8.12 -11.61 -1.59
N ASP A 203 9.40 -11.41 -1.93
CA ASP A 203 9.92 -10.09 -2.35
C ASP A 203 9.42 -9.66 -3.73
N ASP A 204 9.18 -10.63 -4.61
CA ASP A 204 8.67 -10.44 -5.96
C ASP A 204 7.70 -11.57 -6.35
N LEU A 205 6.88 -11.30 -7.35
CA LEU A 205 6.01 -12.28 -7.99
C LEU A 205 6.42 -12.33 -9.47
N ASP A 206 7.23 -13.32 -9.80
CA ASP A 206 7.62 -13.58 -11.18
C ASP A 206 6.40 -13.97 -12.05
N GLU A 207 6.62 -14.14 -13.36
CA GLU A 207 5.54 -14.52 -14.28
C GLU A 207 4.93 -15.90 -13.99
N SER A 208 5.63 -16.75 -13.24
CA SER A 208 5.11 -18.06 -12.81
C SER A 208 4.11 -17.96 -11.66
N GLY A 209 4.09 -16.82 -10.96
CA GLY A 209 3.10 -16.48 -9.96
C GLY A 209 3.36 -17.11 -8.59
N VAL A 210 2.43 -16.88 -7.67
CA VAL A 210 2.56 -17.24 -6.25
C VAL A 210 2.59 -18.76 -6.04
N ASP A 211 1.92 -19.52 -6.92
CA ASP A 211 1.83 -20.98 -6.78
C ASP A 211 3.19 -21.65 -6.99
N SER A 212 3.95 -21.20 -7.99
CA SER A 212 5.32 -21.66 -8.24
C SER A 212 6.29 -21.24 -7.14
N PHE A 213 6.18 -19.99 -6.64
CA PHE A 213 6.94 -19.58 -5.44
C PHE A 213 6.63 -20.48 -4.25
N LYS A 214 5.34 -20.78 -4.01
CA LYS A 214 4.91 -21.65 -2.90
C LYS A 214 5.49 -23.05 -3.01
N GLU A 215 5.47 -23.65 -4.20
CA GLU A 215 6.05 -24.97 -4.44
C GLU A 215 7.57 -24.98 -4.17
N ASN A 216 8.30 -24.01 -4.73
CA ASN A 216 9.74 -23.88 -4.52
C ASN A 216 10.09 -23.60 -3.04
N PHE A 217 9.30 -22.79 -2.34
CA PHE A 217 9.48 -22.51 -0.92
C PHE A 217 9.31 -23.78 -0.09
N ASN A 218 8.28 -24.58 -0.39
CA ASN A 218 8.03 -25.83 0.30
C ASN A 218 9.15 -26.85 0.08
N ILE A 219 9.63 -26.99 -1.16
CA ILE A 219 10.73 -27.90 -1.50
C ILE A 219 12.03 -27.47 -0.81
N SER A 220 12.41 -26.19 -0.91
CA SER A 220 13.66 -25.66 -0.33
C SER A 220 13.69 -25.76 1.20
N ARG A 221 12.53 -25.79 1.86
CA ARG A 221 12.41 -25.88 3.33
C ARG A 221 12.07 -27.27 3.84
N ASP A 222 11.88 -28.24 2.94
CA ASP A 222 11.51 -29.62 3.26
C ASP A 222 10.26 -29.65 4.16
N LEU A 223 9.17 -29.07 3.63
CA LEU A 223 7.89 -28.95 4.34
C LEU A 223 6.90 -30.02 3.88
N GLU A 224 6.17 -30.58 4.83
CA GLU A 224 5.15 -31.60 4.57
C GLU A 224 3.73 -30.99 4.54
N PRO A 225 2.81 -31.50 3.71
CA PRO A 225 1.43 -31.07 3.71
C PRO A 225 0.70 -31.55 4.97
N ALA A 226 -0.05 -30.66 5.61
CA ALA A 226 -0.85 -30.93 6.79
C ALA A 226 -2.17 -30.16 6.74
N SER A 227 -3.10 -30.48 7.64
CA SER A 227 -4.35 -29.74 7.76
C SER A 227 -4.87 -29.70 9.20
N THR A 228 -5.83 -28.80 9.46
CA THR A 228 -6.61 -28.88 10.70
C THR A 228 -7.46 -30.16 10.69
N VAL A 229 -7.82 -30.66 11.87
CA VAL A 229 -8.64 -31.87 12.00
C VAL A 229 -10.01 -31.66 11.34
N GLU A 230 -10.44 -32.62 10.52
CA GLU A 230 -11.80 -32.62 9.97
C GLU A 230 -12.81 -32.95 11.08
N ILE A 231 -13.56 -31.95 11.52
CA ILE A 231 -14.52 -32.09 12.63
C ILE A 231 -15.85 -32.68 12.15
N ASN A 232 -16.18 -32.56 10.84
CA ASN A 232 -17.41 -33.07 10.23
C ASN A 232 -17.23 -33.30 8.71
N PRO A 233 -17.95 -34.25 8.08
CA PRO A 233 -17.84 -34.54 6.65
C PRO A 233 -18.20 -33.35 5.72
N THR A 234 -18.86 -32.33 6.25
CA THR A 234 -19.20 -31.09 5.54
C THR A 234 -18.15 -29.99 5.66
N LYS A 235 -17.17 -30.13 6.57
CA LYS A 235 -16.19 -29.10 6.91
C LYS A 235 -14.77 -29.67 6.77
N ARG A 236 -14.21 -29.54 5.57
CA ARG A 236 -12.80 -29.90 5.29
C ARG A 236 -11.87 -29.06 6.16
N GLY A 237 -10.77 -29.67 6.61
CA GLY A 237 -9.71 -28.98 7.33
C GLY A 237 -9.01 -27.94 6.46
N TYR A 238 -8.42 -26.93 7.08
CA TYR A 238 -7.65 -25.91 6.36
C TYR A 238 -6.26 -26.46 6.03
N PRO A 239 -5.87 -26.55 4.75
CA PRO A 239 -4.57 -27.09 4.37
C PRO A 239 -3.46 -26.07 4.65
N PHE A 240 -2.31 -26.54 5.13
CA PHE A 240 -1.10 -25.77 5.34
C PHE A 240 0.13 -26.66 5.15
N HIS A 241 1.32 -26.05 5.12
CA HIS A 241 2.58 -26.80 5.12
C HIS A 241 3.21 -26.73 6.51
N PHE A 242 3.93 -27.77 6.88
CA PHE A 242 4.31 -28.00 8.27
C PHE A 242 5.70 -28.61 8.38
N LYS A 243 6.39 -28.30 9.48
CA LYS A 243 7.65 -28.95 9.87
C LYS A 243 7.69 -29.19 11.38
N ILE A 244 8.11 -30.37 11.77
CA ILE A 244 8.38 -30.76 13.16
C ILE A 244 9.76 -30.25 13.55
N ASP A 245 9.88 -29.63 14.72
CA ASP A 245 11.16 -29.20 15.28
C ASP A 245 11.31 -29.75 16.71
N PRO A 246 12.28 -30.64 16.99
CA PRO A 246 13.34 -31.14 16.09
C PRO A 246 12.87 -32.25 15.12
N PRO A 247 13.50 -32.38 13.94
CA PRO A 247 13.22 -33.45 12.98
C PRO A 247 13.45 -34.85 13.59
N GLY A 248 12.52 -35.79 13.37
CA GLY A 248 12.63 -37.17 13.85
C GLY A 248 12.04 -37.42 15.25
N GLN A 249 11.27 -36.49 15.81
CA GLN A 249 10.50 -36.70 17.03
C GLN A 249 9.40 -37.75 16.81
N ASP A 250 9.19 -38.63 17.79
CA ASP A 250 8.12 -39.64 17.72
C ASP A 250 6.74 -38.96 17.71
N LEU A 251 6.00 -39.17 16.62
CA LEU A 251 4.64 -38.67 16.40
C LEU A 251 3.61 -39.26 17.38
N SER A 252 4.01 -40.21 18.23
CA SER A 252 3.21 -40.73 19.33
C SER A 252 2.97 -39.71 20.46
N GLY A 253 3.85 -38.70 20.58
CA GLY A 253 3.81 -37.65 21.61
C GLY A 253 3.10 -36.35 21.19
N SER A 254 3.08 -35.36 22.09
CA SER A 254 2.68 -33.99 21.73
C SER A 254 3.90 -33.20 21.25
N ILE A 255 3.77 -32.51 20.12
CA ILE A 255 4.88 -31.79 19.48
C ILE A 255 4.70 -30.26 19.52
N ASP A 256 5.80 -29.52 19.42
CA ASP A 256 5.80 -28.09 19.14
C ASP A 256 5.92 -27.87 17.64
N ALA A 257 4.98 -27.12 17.07
CA ALA A 257 4.70 -27.14 15.65
C ALA A 257 5.05 -25.82 14.94
N LYS A 258 5.82 -25.87 13.85
CA LYS A 258 6.00 -24.72 12.93
C LYS A 258 5.20 -24.94 11.65
N LEU A 259 4.19 -24.10 11.44
CA LEU A 259 3.31 -24.09 10.28
C LEU A 259 3.74 -22.98 9.33
N TYR A 260 3.56 -23.20 8.03
CA TYR A 260 3.91 -22.28 6.97
C TYR A 260 2.76 -22.21 5.97
N ASP A 261 2.46 -21.00 5.51
CA ASP A 261 1.58 -20.81 4.37
C ASP A 261 2.01 -19.59 3.54
N VAL A 262 1.89 -19.74 2.22
CA VAL A 262 2.07 -18.67 1.24
C VAL A 262 0.67 -18.28 0.75
N PRO A 263 0.22 -17.03 0.95
CA PRO A 263 -1.12 -16.61 0.55
C PRO A 263 -1.28 -16.57 -0.97
N THR A 264 -1.85 -17.61 -1.58
CA THR A 264 -2.08 -17.68 -3.04
C THR A 264 -3.04 -16.60 -3.54
N THR A 265 -3.80 -15.96 -2.64
CA THR A 265 -4.59 -14.76 -2.93
C THR A 265 -3.76 -13.60 -3.48
N LEU A 266 -2.43 -13.59 -3.25
CA LEU A 266 -1.52 -12.60 -3.82
C LEU A 266 -1.49 -12.64 -5.36
N ASN A 267 -1.88 -13.76 -6.01
CA ASN A 267 -2.01 -13.81 -7.48
C ASN A 267 -3.01 -12.78 -8.00
N THR A 268 -4.03 -12.44 -7.22
CA THR A 268 -5.01 -11.41 -7.61
C THR A 268 -4.38 -10.01 -7.68
N ILE A 269 -3.30 -9.75 -6.94
CA ILE A 269 -2.55 -8.49 -7.04
C ILE A 269 -1.89 -8.41 -8.42
N LEU A 270 -1.20 -9.47 -8.86
CA LEU A 270 -0.58 -9.54 -10.19
C LEU A 270 -1.60 -9.32 -11.31
N GLU A 271 -2.72 -10.03 -11.27
CA GLU A 271 -3.74 -9.93 -12.31
C GLU A 271 -4.39 -8.53 -12.35
N ALA A 272 -4.65 -7.93 -11.18
CA ALA A 272 -5.15 -6.56 -11.10
C ALA A 272 -4.13 -5.56 -11.68
N LEU A 273 -2.86 -5.68 -11.34
CA LEU A 273 -1.81 -4.80 -11.86
C LEU A 273 -1.67 -4.87 -13.38
N LYS A 274 -1.74 -6.08 -13.97
CA LYS A 274 -1.74 -6.27 -15.42
C LYS A 274 -2.90 -5.55 -16.12
N LEU A 275 -4.09 -5.54 -15.50
CA LEU A 275 -5.26 -4.84 -16.05
C LEU A 275 -5.11 -3.30 -15.99
N TYR A 276 -4.52 -2.78 -14.91
CA TYR A 276 -4.36 -1.34 -14.73
C TYR A 276 -3.17 -0.74 -15.46
N TYR A 277 -2.13 -1.54 -15.68
CA TYR A 277 -0.88 -1.18 -16.32
C TYR A 277 -0.51 -2.24 -17.38
N PRO A 278 -1.28 -2.32 -18.47
CA PRO A 278 -0.97 -3.24 -19.55
C PRO A 278 0.36 -2.84 -20.21
N SER A 279 1.34 -3.74 -20.21
CA SER A 279 2.58 -3.57 -20.96
C SER A 279 2.36 -4.00 -22.42
N SER A 280 2.49 -3.07 -23.37
CA SER A 280 2.53 -3.38 -24.81
C SER A 280 3.91 -3.79 -25.31
N GLN A 281 4.89 -3.86 -24.40
CA GLN A 281 6.29 -4.18 -24.66
C GLN A 281 6.75 -5.30 -23.72
N ILE A 282 7.66 -6.14 -24.21
CA ILE A 282 8.31 -7.20 -23.43
C ILE A 282 9.55 -6.58 -22.75
N GLY A 283 9.59 -6.57 -21.41
CA GLY A 283 10.71 -6.05 -20.62
C GLY A 283 10.32 -5.70 -19.17
N THR A 284 11.31 -5.41 -18.33
CA THR A 284 11.13 -4.96 -16.94
C THR A 284 10.54 -3.55 -16.89
N ASP A 285 9.27 -3.46 -16.48
CA ASP A 285 8.62 -2.19 -16.18
C ASP A 285 8.85 -1.85 -14.70
N ARG A 286 9.82 -0.97 -14.45
CA ARG A 286 10.19 -0.52 -13.09
C ARG A 286 8.99 0.08 -12.33
N GLU A 287 8.02 0.67 -13.03
CA GLU A 287 6.83 1.21 -12.36
C GLU A 287 5.91 0.10 -11.87
N ARG A 288 5.69 -0.94 -12.69
CA ARG A 288 4.93 -2.12 -12.31
C ARG A 288 5.60 -2.86 -11.14
N GLU A 289 6.92 -3.05 -11.18
CA GLU A 289 7.67 -3.68 -10.08
C GLU A 289 7.51 -2.90 -8.77
N ASN A 290 7.62 -1.57 -8.82
CA ASN A 290 7.44 -0.72 -7.64
C ASN A 290 6.00 -0.80 -7.09
N LEU A 291 5.00 -0.84 -7.97
CA LEU A 291 3.60 -1.03 -7.58
C LEU A 291 3.37 -2.38 -6.93
N GLU A 292 3.92 -3.45 -7.51
CA GLU A 292 3.80 -4.80 -6.97
C GLU A 292 4.38 -4.89 -5.56
N LYS A 293 5.61 -4.43 -5.36
CA LYS A 293 6.23 -4.37 -4.04
C LYS A 293 5.42 -3.54 -3.05
N ARG A 294 4.83 -2.43 -3.50
CA ARG A 294 3.93 -1.62 -2.67
C ARG A 294 2.70 -2.42 -2.23
N GLU A 295 2.05 -3.12 -3.14
CA GLU A 295 0.83 -3.87 -2.84
C GLU A 295 1.08 -5.10 -1.95
N LEU A 296 2.22 -5.78 -2.12
CA LEU A 296 2.69 -6.85 -1.23
C LEU A 296 2.92 -6.33 0.20
N LYS A 297 3.62 -5.21 0.33
CA LYS A 297 3.85 -4.56 1.63
C LYS A 297 2.55 -4.07 2.27
N ASN A 298 1.62 -3.56 1.47
CA ASN A 298 0.31 -3.14 1.98
C ASN A 298 -0.48 -4.34 2.52
N PHE A 299 -0.52 -5.46 1.78
CA PHE A 299 -1.12 -6.70 2.23
C PHE A 299 -0.52 -7.17 3.56
N GLY A 300 0.82 -7.19 3.67
CA GLY A 300 1.53 -7.57 4.89
C GLY A 300 1.22 -6.65 6.07
N SER A 301 1.17 -5.33 5.85
CA SER A 301 0.85 -4.33 6.88
C SER A 301 -0.56 -4.51 7.44
N VAL A 302 -1.55 -4.69 6.56
CA VAL A 302 -2.95 -4.96 6.96
C VAL A 302 -3.04 -6.27 7.73
N LEU A 303 -2.38 -7.32 7.24
CA LEU A 303 -2.42 -8.64 7.88
C LEU A 303 -1.79 -8.60 9.29
N LYS A 304 -0.62 -7.97 9.44
CA LYS A 304 0.04 -7.77 10.75
C LYS A 304 -0.86 -7.01 11.73
N TYR A 305 -1.53 -5.97 11.27
CA TYR A 305 -2.50 -5.24 12.09
C TYR A 305 -3.63 -6.15 12.58
N LEU A 306 -4.29 -6.91 11.68
CA LEU A 306 -5.37 -7.83 12.04
C LEU A 306 -4.90 -8.92 13.03
N ILE A 307 -3.71 -9.49 12.80
CA ILE A 307 -3.10 -10.48 13.69
C ILE A 307 -2.91 -9.91 15.09
N SER A 308 -2.39 -8.68 15.21
CA SER A 308 -2.11 -8.04 16.50
C SER A 308 -3.39 -7.76 17.33
N LYS A 309 -4.53 -7.62 16.66
CA LYS A 309 -5.83 -7.30 17.29
C LYS A 309 -6.66 -8.52 17.65
N ASN A 310 -6.18 -9.74 17.38
CA ASN A 310 -6.95 -10.96 17.63
C ASN A 310 -6.25 -11.89 18.64
N SER A 311 -7.02 -12.37 19.63
CA SER A 311 -6.52 -13.18 20.74
C SER A 311 -5.95 -14.54 20.34
N TRP A 312 -6.43 -15.12 19.24
CA TRP A 312 -5.99 -16.43 18.76
C TRP A 312 -4.71 -16.36 17.93
N THR A 313 -4.41 -15.20 17.35
CA THR A 313 -3.32 -15.04 16.37
C THR A 313 -2.15 -14.23 16.91
N LYS A 314 -2.37 -13.26 17.81
CA LYS A 314 -1.36 -12.25 18.21
C LYS A 314 -0.02 -12.82 18.71
N ASN A 315 -0.02 -14.01 19.30
CA ASN A 315 1.17 -14.65 19.86
C ASN A 315 1.64 -15.87 19.07
N ASN A 316 0.84 -16.33 18.10
CA ASN A 316 1.05 -17.59 17.41
C ASN A 316 1.31 -17.39 15.90
N VAL A 317 1.22 -16.16 15.39
CA VAL A 317 1.36 -15.88 13.96
C VAL A 317 2.45 -14.84 13.73
N GLN A 318 3.34 -15.11 12.79
CA GLN A 318 4.38 -14.20 12.32
C GLN A 318 4.27 -14.04 10.81
N VAL A 319 4.34 -12.80 10.32
CA VAL A 319 4.39 -12.49 8.90
C VAL A 319 5.85 -12.22 8.52
N LEU A 320 6.38 -13.00 7.59
CA LEU A 320 7.70 -12.84 7.00
C LEU A 320 7.53 -12.19 5.63
N GLU A 321 8.03 -10.97 5.46
CA GLU A 321 8.01 -10.20 4.22
C GLU A 321 9.37 -10.28 3.52
N ASP A 322 9.40 -9.90 2.24
CA ASP A 322 10.61 -9.82 1.42
C ASP A 322 11.38 -11.15 1.37
N VAL A 323 10.65 -12.28 1.33
CA VAL A 323 11.25 -13.62 1.33
C VAL A 323 11.72 -14.01 -0.06
N VAL A 324 12.98 -14.44 -0.14
CA VAL A 324 13.64 -14.98 -1.34
C VAL A 324 13.95 -16.47 -1.11
N ILE A 325 13.89 -17.27 -2.17
CA ILE A 325 14.15 -18.72 -2.16
C ILE A 325 15.53 -19.01 -2.74
#